data_AF-A0A059X6L9-F1
#
_entry.id   AF-A0A059X6L9-F1
#
_cell.length_a   1.000
_cell.length_b   1.000
_cell.length_c   1.000
_cell.angle_alpha   90.00
_cell.angle_beta   90.00
_cell.angle_gamma   90.00
#
_symmetry.space_group_name_H-M   'P 1'
#
loop_
_entity.id
_entity.type
_entity.pdbx_description
1 polymer ?
#
loop_
_entity_poly.entity_id
_entity_poly.type
_entity_poly.pdbx_seq_one_letter_code
_entity_poly.pdbx_strand_id
1 'polypeptide(L)'
;MHIRSVVAELLWFLQGATNVKWLHEQGVTIWDEWADDSGELGPIYGYQWRSWPTPDERHVDQIAAVIGGLKADPDSRRHLVSAWNVSDLEQMALPPCHTMFQFYVAPAPAGSDDPRGRLSCQLYQRSADIFLGVPFNIASYALLTHLVAQVCDLAVGDFVHTLGDAHLYTNHLEQARLQLTREPRGLPDAPAGSQHHRHRRLRAGAHQHRGLRPLRGDQGPDRGLRRMGRVTIVVAIGQNGVIGADGDMPWPRTGDQVQFKALTMGHPMIMGRTTYESIGRPLPGRTSIVLTRNPSWAAEGVEVAGDLPAGLARAAELDDEVFLIGGAQVYAAAIEAGVVDRMVVTHVHLSPEGDAWFPDVDWTAWHETSREKYDTYDIATYDRS
;
A
#
# COMPACT_ATOMS: atom_id res chain seq x y z
N MET A 1 -22.27 0.28 -12.30
CA MET A 1 -21.79 -0.99 -11.71
C MET A 1 -22.91 -2.01 -11.77
N HIS A 2 -22.64 -3.23 -12.24
CA HIS A 2 -23.64 -4.30 -12.36
C HIS A 2 -23.41 -5.36 -11.27
N ILE A 3 -24.13 -5.24 -10.15
CA ILE A 3 -23.89 -6.04 -8.94
C ILE A 3 -24.02 -7.56 -9.17
N ARG A 4 -24.89 -7.98 -10.09
CA ARG A 4 -25.05 -9.40 -10.45
C ARG A 4 -23.74 -9.99 -10.98
N SER A 5 -22.98 -9.23 -11.77
CA SER A 5 -21.70 -9.69 -12.32
C SER A 5 -20.65 -9.83 -11.21
N VAL A 6 -20.61 -8.90 -10.26
CA VAL A 6 -19.72 -8.96 -9.08
C VAL A 6 -20.00 -10.21 -8.24
N VAL A 7 -21.28 -10.45 -7.93
CA VAL A 7 -21.67 -11.61 -7.11
C VAL A 7 -21.37 -12.92 -7.83
N ALA A 8 -21.72 -13.04 -9.11
CA ALA A 8 -21.49 -14.24 -9.88
C ALA A 8 -19.99 -14.56 -10.00
N GLU A 9 -19.15 -13.56 -10.35
CA GLU A 9 -17.71 -13.76 -10.45
C GLU A 9 -17.10 -14.21 -9.12
N LEU A 10 -17.47 -13.58 -8.01
CA LEU A 10 -16.95 -13.97 -6.70
C LEU A 10 -17.34 -15.41 -6.34
N LEU A 11 -18.58 -15.81 -6.61
CA LEU A 11 -19.02 -17.19 -6.39
C LEU A 11 -18.31 -18.18 -7.31
N TRP A 12 -17.97 -17.78 -8.53
CA TRP A 12 -17.20 -18.57 -9.48
C TRP A 12 -15.76 -18.77 -9.01
N PHE A 13 -15.09 -17.71 -8.53
CA PHE A 13 -13.77 -17.82 -7.88
C PHE A 13 -13.83 -18.71 -6.63
N LEU A 14 -14.82 -18.51 -5.77
CA LEU A 14 -14.98 -19.32 -4.55
C LEU A 14 -15.26 -20.79 -4.86
N GLN A 15 -15.82 -21.14 -6.00
CA GLN A 15 -15.98 -22.54 -6.43
C GLN A 15 -14.70 -23.17 -6.98
N GLY A 16 -13.67 -22.36 -7.24
CA GLY A 16 -12.42 -22.81 -7.85
C GLY A 16 -12.48 -22.95 -9.37
N ALA A 17 -13.50 -22.38 -10.01
CA ALA A 17 -13.74 -22.53 -11.43
C ALA A 17 -12.86 -21.58 -12.28
N THR A 18 -12.52 -22.04 -13.49
CA THR A 18 -11.70 -21.31 -14.47
C THR A 18 -12.34 -21.25 -15.86
N ASN A 19 -13.48 -21.92 -16.05
CA ASN A 19 -14.22 -21.93 -17.31
C ASN A 19 -15.41 -20.96 -17.27
N VAL A 20 -15.60 -20.17 -18.34
CA VAL A 20 -16.65 -19.14 -18.43
C VAL A 20 -18.07 -19.69 -18.58
N LYS A 21 -18.23 -20.99 -18.89
CA LYS A 21 -19.56 -21.61 -19.06
C LYS A 21 -20.50 -21.36 -17.88
N TRP A 22 -19.99 -21.49 -16.64
CA TRP A 22 -20.80 -21.22 -15.46
C TRP A 22 -21.22 -19.75 -15.36
N LEU A 23 -20.34 -18.81 -15.75
CA LEU A 23 -20.67 -17.38 -15.80
C LEU A 23 -21.74 -17.10 -16.87
N HIS A 24 -21.68 -17.75 -18.03
CA HIS A 24 -22.69 -17.67 -19.08
C HIS A 24 -24.05 -18.17 -18.61
N GLU A 25 -24.10 -19.28 -17.87
CA GLU A 25 -25.33 -19.79 -17.24
C GLU A 25 -25.93 -18.77 -16.25
N GLN A 26 -25.09 -17.91 -15.65
CA GLN A 26 -25.52 -16.79 -14.80
C GLN A 26 -25.78 -15.49 -15.58
N GLY A 27 -25.67 -15.49 -16.91
CA GLY A 27 -25.86 -14.32 -17.77
C GLY A 27 -24.74 -13.27 -17.63
N VAL A 28 -23.52 -13.70 -17.35
CA VAL A 28 -22.34 -12.85 -17.13
C VAL A 28 -21.27 -13.16 -18.16
N THR A 29 -20.77 -12.13 -18.85
CA THR A 29 -19.85 -12.23 -20.00
C THR A 29 -18.54 -11.46 -19.80
N ILE A 30 -18.21 -11.12 -18.55
CA ILE A 30 -17.09 -10.23 -18.23
C ILE A 30 -15.70 -10.85 -18.43
N TRP A 31 -15.62 -12.15 -18.76
CA TRP A 31 -14.38 -12.89 -18.98
C TRP A 31 -14.23 -13.37 -20.44
N ASP A 32 -15.21 -13.10 -21.30
CA ASP A 32 -15.31 -13.67 -22.66
C ASP A 32 -14.12 -13.29 -23.54
N GLU A 33 -13.59 -12.08 -23.39
CA GLU A 33 -12.47 -11.57 -24.21
C GLU A 33 -11.14 -12.29 -23.94
N TRP A 34 -11.02 -13.01 -22.83
CA TRP A 34 -9.80 -13.74 -22.44
C TRP A 34 -9.94 -15.25 -22.56
N ALA A 35 -11.15 -15.77 -22.69
CA ALA A 35 -11.37 -17.21 -22.71
C ALA A 35 -10.95 -17.80 -24.08
N ASP A 36 -10.41 -19.03 -24.07
CA ASP A 36 -10.14 -19.76 -25.31
C ASP A 36 -11.44 -20.30 -25.96
N ASP A 37 -11.32 -20.98 -27.10
CA ASP A 37 -12.46 -21.55 -27.85
C ASP A 37 -13.29 -22.56 -27.03
N SER A 38 -12.71 -23.14 -25.96
CA SER A 38 -13.39 -24.04 -25.03
C SER A 38 -13.93 -23.33 -23.78
N GLY A 39 -13.68 -22.04 -23.67
CA GLY A 39 -14.08 -21.19 -22.54
C GLY A 39 -13.13 -21.26 -21.35
N GLU A 40 -11.94 -21.84 -21.49
CA GLU A 40 -10.95 -21.93 -20.40
C GLU A 40 -10.08 -20.67 -20.31
N LEU A 41 -9.65 -20.36 -19.08
CA LEU A 41 -8.80 -19.21 -18.77
C LEU A 41 -7.44 -19.60 -18.15
N GLY A 42 -7.17 -20.91 -18.06
CA GLY A 42 -6.00 -21.43 -17.35
C GLY A 42 -6.13 -21.33 -15.82
N PRO A 43 -5.02 -21.51 -15.07
CA PRO A 43 -5.01 -21.59 -13.61
C PRO A 43 -5.13 -20.22 -12.93
N ILE A 44 -6.14 -19.44 -13.27
CA ILE A 44 -6.42 -18.10 -12.72
C ILE A 44 -7.04 -18.19 -11.31
N TYR A 45 -7.41 -17.04 -10.73
CA TYR A 45 -7.90 -16.82 -9.36
C TYR A 45 -8.56 -18.02 -8.67
N GLY A 46 -9.68 -18.53 -9.20
CA GLY A 46 -10.42 -19.62 -8.55
C GLY A 46 -9.55 -20.86 -8.32
N TYR A 47 -8.79 -21.27 -9.34
CA TYR A 47 -7.85 -22.37 -9.23
C TYR A 47 -6.78 -22.08 -8.16
N GLN A 48 -6.16 -20.90 -8.16
CA GLN A 48 -5.17 -20.55 -7.13
C GLN A 48 -5.78 -20.48 -5.72
N TRP A 49 -7.03 -20.02 -5.57
CA TRP A 49 -7.68 -19.87 -4.28
C TRP A 49 -8.07 -21.21 -3.64
N ARG A 50 -8.49 -22.19 -4.46
CA ARG A 50 -9.05 -23.47 -3.98
C ARG A 50 -8.12 -24.67 -4.20
N SER A 51 -7.17 -24.53 -5.13
CA SER A 51 -6.34 -25.62 -5.64
C SER A 51 -4.94 -25.11 -6.01
N TRP A 52 -4.27 -24.36 -5.12
CA TRP A 52 -2.90 -23.92 -5.39
C TRP A 52 -1.94 -25.13 -5.48
N PRO A 53 -1.24 -25.36 -6.60
CA PRO A 53 -0.40 -26.54 -6.77
C PRO A 53 0.90 -26.45 -5.97
N THR A 54 1.36 -27.58 -5.43
CA THR A 54 2.65 -27.69 -4.73
C THR A 54 3.62 -28.59 -5.51
N PRO A 55 4.95 -28.47 -5.26
CA PRO A 55 5.95 -29.29 -5.96
C PRO A 55 5.80 -30.82 -5.76
N ASP A 56 5.11 -31.23 -4.71
CA ASP A 56 4.82 -32.63 -4.38
C ASP A 56 3.41 -33.08 -4.82
N GLU A 57 2.86 -32.44 -5.87
CA GLU A 57 1.59 -32.78 -6.51
C GLU A 57 0.34 -32.67 -5.60
N ARG A 58 0.47 -32.04 -4.44
CA ARG A 58 -0.68 -31.68 -3.60
C ARG A 58 -1.26 -30.34 -4.04
N HIS A 59 -2.45 -30.06 -3.52
CA HIS A 59 -3.11 -28.78 -3.67
C HIS A 59 -3.40 -28.14 -2.31
N VAL A 60 -3.26 -26.82 -2.24
CA VAL A 60 -3.58 -26.00 -1.07
C VAL A 60 -4.85 -25.22 -1.34
N ASP A 61 -5.90 -25.51 -0.57
CA ASP A 61 -7.12 -24.71 -0.53
C ASP A 61 -6.91 -23.53 0.43
N GLN A 62 -6.49 -22.38 -0.12
CA GLN A 62 -6.15 -21.19 0.65
C GLN A 62 -7.39 -20.59 1.33
N ILE A 63 -8.56 -20.64 0.69
CA ILE A 63 -9.81 -20.14 1.27
C ILE A 63 -10.22 -20.97 2.50
N ALA A 64 -10.17 -22.30 2.38
CA ALA A 64 -10.46 -23.18 3.52
C ALA A 64 -9.42 -23.00 4.64
N ALA A 65 -8.14 -22.86 4.30
CA ALA A 65 -7.07 -22.63 5.26
C ALA A 65 -7.27 -21.32 6.04
N VAL A 66 -7.59 -20.21 5.36
CA VAL A 66 -7.85 -18.92 5.99
C VAL A 66 -9.10 -18.95 6.87
N ILE A 67 -10.21 -19.53 6.41
CA ILE A 67 -11.43 -19.64 7.23
C ILE A 67 -11.16 -20.50 8.49
N GLY A 68 -10.43 -21.61 8.34
CA GLY A 68 -10.02 -22.44 9.45
C GLY A 68 -9.11 -21.68 10.43
N GLY A 69 -8.15 -20.94 9.89
CA GLY A 69 -7.24 -20.08 10.66
C GLY A 69 -7.98 -19.01 11.44
N LEU A 70 -8.87 -18.24 10.82
CA LEU A 70 -9.65 -17.18 11.46
C LEU A 70 -10.48 -17.70 12.63
N LYS A 71 -11.02 -18.91 12.54
CA LYS A 71 -11.81 -19.55 13.60
C LYS A 71 -10.97 -20.08 14.75
N ALA A 72 -9.74 -20.51 14.46
CA ALA A 72 -8.87 -21.16 15.44
C ALA A 72 -7.93 -20.16 16.14
N ASP A 73 -7.39 -19.21 15.39
CA ASP A 73 -6.40 -18.22 15.83
C ASP A 73 -6.64 -16.88 15.08
N PRO A 74 -7.65 -16.09 15.49
CA PRO A 74 -7.99 -14.84 14.83
C PRO A 74 -6.88 -13.78 14.90
N ASP A 75 -5.97 -13.87 15.88
CA ASP A 75 -4.86 -12.91 16.09
C ASP A 75 -3.68 -13.15 15.14
N SER A 76 -3.71 -14.23 14.37
CA SER A 76 -2.64 -14.56 13.44
C SER A 76 -2.46 -13.47 12.38
N ARG A 77 -1.20 -13.10 12.16
CA ARG A 77 -0.80 -12.13 11.13
C ARG A 77 -0.60 -12.77 9.77
N ARG A 78 -1.16 -13.97 9.55
CA ARG A 78 -0.87 -14.84 8.39
C ARG A 78 -2.12 -15.36 7.67
N HIS A 79 -3.28 -14.73 7.89
CA HIS A 79 -4.50 -15.08 7.17
C HIS A 79 -4.47 -14.48 5.76
N LEU A 80 -3.69 -15.08 4.85
CA LEU A 80 -3.51 -14.59 3.48
C LEU A 80 -4.01 -15.57 2.43
N VAL A 81 -4.41 -15.02 1.30
CA VAL A 81 -4.64 -15.75 0.05
C VAL A 81 -3.87 -15.04 -1.06
N SER A 82 -3.10 -15.79 -1.85
CA SER A 82 -2.40 -15.29 -3.03
C SER A 82 -3.00 -15.89 -4.30
N ALA A 83 -3.22 -15.08 -5.32
CA ALA A 83 -3.44 -15.52 -6.69
C ALA A 83 -2.14 -15.49 -7.51
N TRP A 84 -1.08 -14.85 -7.01
CA TRP A 84 0.17 -14.65 -7.74
C TRP A 84 1.10 -15.87 -7.66
N ASN A 85 0.76 -16.93 -8.39
CA ASN A 85 1.62 -18.09 -8.55
C ASN A 85 2.57 -17.89 -9.74
N VAL A 86 3.84 -17.58 -9.43
CA VAL A 86 4.88 -17.29 -10.43
C VAL A 86 5.04 -18.40 -11.46
N SER A 87 4.90 -19.67 -11.04
CA SER A 87 5.10 -20.83 -11.94
C SER A 87 3.95 -21.02 -12.93
N ASP A 88 2.78 -20.45 -12.64
CA ASP A 88 1.58 -20.63 -13.44
C ASP A 88 1.27 -19.40 -14.32
N LEU A 89 1.98 -18.28 -14.16
CA LEU A 89 1.64 -17.00 -14.82
C LEU A 89 1.54 -17.11 -16.35
N GLU A 90 2.46 -17.85 -16.99
CA GLU A 90 2.46 -18.03 -18.45
C GLU A 90 1.32 -18.91 -18.96
N GLN A 91 0.67 -19.66 -18.08
CA GLN A 91 -0.47 -20.53 -18.40
C GLN A 91 -1.81 -19.81 -18.22
N MET A 92 -1.82 -18.64 -17.59
CA MET A 92 -3.03 -17.86 -17.33
C MET A 92 -3.38 -16.99 -18.53
N ALA A 93 -4.65 -16.96 -18.92
CA ALA A 93 -5.14 -16.08 -19.97
C ALA A 93 -4.89 -14.59 -19.66
N LEU A 94 -4.91 -14.24 -18.37
CA LEU A 94 -4.51 -12.93 -17.87
C LEU A 94 -3.84 -13.07 -16.49
N PRO A 95 -2.63 -12.55 -16.28
CA PRO A 95 -2.00 -12.53 -14.97
C PRO A 95 -2.85 -11.75 -13.94
N PRO A 96 -3.00 -12.24 -12.70
CA PRO A 96 -3.90 -11.67 -11.70
C PRO A 96 -3.67 -10.18 -11.45
N CYS A 97 -4.70 -9.34 -11.59
CA CYS A 97 -4.64 -7.94 -11.20
C CYS A 97 -4.72 -7.81 -9.68
N HIS A 98 -5.63 -8.54 -9.04
CA HIS A 98 -5.75 -8.66 -7.59
C HIS A 98 -4.90 -9.83 -7.09
N THR A 99 -3.68 -9.51 -6.69
CA THR A 99 -2.58 -10.47 -6.53
C THR A 99 -2.62 -11.23 -5.22
N MET A 100 -2.92 -10.54 -4.11
CA MET A 100 -3.01 -11.15 -2.79
C MET A 100 -3.90 -10.32 -1.87
N PHE A 101 -4.50 -10.97 -0.88
CA PHE A 101 -5.27 -10.29 0.15
C PHE A 101 -5.04 -10.95 1.51
N GLN A 102 -5.15 -10.13 2.56
CA GLN A 102 -4.93 -10.51 3.95
C GLN A 102 -6.13 -10.14 4.80
N PHE A 103 -6.55 -11.05 5.67
CA PHE A 103 -7.52 -10.77 6.72
C PHE A 103 -6.85 -10.41 8.04
N TYR A 104 -7.53 -9.59 8.81
CA TYR A 104 -7.12 -9.18 10.15
C TYR A 104 -8.36 -9.10 11.04
N VAL A 105 -8.24 -9.54 12.30
CA VAL A 105 -9.31 -9.41 13.29
C VAL A 105 -8.87 -8.46 14.39
N ALA A 106 -9.64 -7.41 14.61
CA ALA A 106 -9.50 -6.53 15.77
C ALA A 106 -10.53 -6.89 16.85
N PRO A 107 -10.24 -6.64 18.13
CA PRO A 107 -11.26 -6.65 19.17
C PRO A 107 -12.42 -5.70 18.84
N ALA A 108 -13.61 -5.99 19.35
CA ALA A 108 -14.73 -5.06 19.27
C ALA A 108 -14.34 -3.74 19.96
N PRO A 109 -14.64 -2.57 19.36
CA PRO A 109 -14.41 -1.28 20.01
C PRO A 109 -15.14 -1.20 21.35
N ALA A 110 -14.53 -0.54 22.34
CA ALA A 110 -15.17 -0.30 23.62
C ALA A 110 -16.47 0.48 23.44
N GLY A 111 -17.59 -0.07 23.91
CA GLY A 111 -18.93 0.53 23.78
C GLY A 111 -19.66 0.21 22.48
N SER A 112 -19.19 -0.73 21.66
CA SER A 112 -19.94 -1.22 20.49
C SER A 112 -21.15 -2.06 20.88
N ASP A 113 -22.25 -1.92 20.13
CA ASP A 113 -23.45 -2.76 20.26
C ASP A 113 -23.22 -4.21 19.77
N ASP A 114 -22.18 -4.45 18.97
CA ASP A 114 -21.77 -5.79 18.53
C ASP A 114 -20.48 -6.20 19.25
N PRO A 115 -20.52 -7.20 20.14
CA PRO A 115 -19.35 -7.62 20.91
C PRO A 115 -18.36 -8.48 20.12
N ARG A 116 -18.69 -8.84 18.87
CA ARG A 116 -17.84 -9.71 18.03
C ARG A 116 -16.61 -8.96 17.53
N GLY A 117 -15.50 -9.68 17.37
CA GLY A 117 -14.29 -9.14 16.73
C GLY A 117 -14.59 -8.65 15.31
N ARG A 118 -13.90 -7.60 14.87
CA ARG A 118 -14.10 -6.98 13.55
C ARG A 118 -13.11 -7.54 12.54
N LEU A 119 -13.61 -8.19 11.49
CA LEU A 119 -12.83 -8.73 10.38
C LEU A 119 -12.59 -7.66 9.31
N SER A 120 -11.35 -7.24 9.15
CA SER A 120 -10.89 -6.40 8.04
C SER A 120 -10.23 -7.24 6.95
N CYS A 121 -10.25 -6.75 5.71
CA CYS A 121 -9.57 -7.35 4.56
C CYS A 121 -8.74 -6.30 3.85
N GLN A 122 -7.45 -6.56 3.66
CA GLN A 122 -6.58 -5.76 2.82
C GLN A 122 -6.33 -6.46 1.48
N LEU A 123 -6.55 -5.78 0.37
CA LEU A 123 -6.22 -6.25 -0.98
C LEU A 123 -5.01 -5.50 -1.53
N TYR A 124 -4.04 -6.22 -2.10
CA TYR A 124 -3.01 -5.67 -2.98
C TYR A 124 -3.34 -5.96 -4.45
N GLN A 125 -3.68 -4.91 -5.20
CA GLN A 125 -3.97 -4.96 -6.63
C GLN A 125 -2.83 -4.32 -7.41
N ARG A 126 -2.07 -5.12 -8.18
CA ARG A 126 -0.84 -4.65 -8.86
C ARG A 126 -1.10 -3.63 -9.97
N SER A 127 -2.28 -3.67 -10.59
CA SER A 127 -2.67 -2.84 -11.73
C SER A 127 -4.17 -2.62 -11.70
N ALA A 128 -4.58 -1.36 -11.82
CA ALA A 128 -5.94 -0.95 -11.54
C ALA A 128 -6.39 0.19 -12.48
N ASP A 129 -7.31 -0.13 -13.39
CA ASP A 129 -8.12 0.87 -14.08
C ASP A 129 -9.05 1.52 -13.06
N ILE A 130 -8.77 2.78 -12.72
CA ILE A 130 -9.50 3.55 -11.71
C ILE A 130 -10.97 3.75 -12.10
N PHE A 131 -11.28 3.86 -13.40
CA PHE A 131 -12.61 4.23 -13.86
C PHE A 131 -13.53 3.02 -14.01
N LEU A 132 -13.07 1.96 -14.68
CA LEU A 132 -13.90 0.77 -14.92
C LEU A 132 -13.67 -0.35 -13.91
N GLY A 133 -12.42 -0.62 -13.56
CA GLY A 133 -12.02 -1.77 -12.77
C GLY A 133 -12.24 -1.57 -11.27
N VAL A 134 -11.64 -0.53 -10.69
CA VAL A 134 -11.60 -0.29 -9.24
C VAL A 134 -12.99 -0.32 -8.59
N PRO A 135 -14.05 0.31 -9.13
CA PRO A 135 -15.39 0.22 -8.53
C PRO A 135 -15.88 -1.24 -8.41
N PHE A 136 -15.62 -2.07 -9.43
CA PHE A 136 -15.97 -3.49 -9.42
C PHE A 136 -15.13 -4.26 -8.38
N ASN A 137 -13.82 -4.00 -8.33
CA ASN A 137 -12.90 -4.66 -7.40
C ASN A 137 -13.24 -4.35 -5.92
N ILE A 138 -13.58 -3.09 -5.61
CA ILE A 138 -14.03 -2.68 -4.27
C ILE A 138 -15.28 -3.47 -3.87
N ALA A 139 -16.28 -3.53 -4.76
CA ALA A 139 -17.52 -4.25 -4.47
C ALA A 139 -17.30 -5.74 -4.25
N SER A 140 -16.43 -6.37 -5.04
CA SER A 140 -16.10 -7.80 -4.94
C SER A 140 -15.44 -8.15 -3.61
N TYR A 141 -14.41 -7.41 -3.21
CA TYR A 141 -13.69 -7.69 -1.97
C TYR A 141 -14.39 -7.21 -0.70
N ALA A 142 -15.20 -6.15 -0.78
CA ALA A 142 -16.14 -5.82 0.28
C ALA A 142 -17.13 -6.97 0.51
N LEU A 143 -17.74 -7.50 -0.55
CA LEU A 143 -18.65 -8.65 -0.46
C LEU A 143 -17.95 -9.88 0.12
N LEU A 144 -16.73 -10.19 -0.33
CA LEU A 144 -15.92 -11.28 0.23
C LEU A 144 -15.70 -11.10 1.73
N THR A 145 -15.38 -9.88 2.17
CA THR A 145 -15.19 -9.55 3.59
C THR A 145 -16.46 -9.81 4.40
N HIS A 146 -17.63 -9.40 3.89
CA HIS A 146 -18.93 -9.69 4.50
C HIS A 146 -19.18 -11.21 4.61
N LEU A 147 -18.94 -11.97 3.54
CA LEU A 147 -19.15 -13.42 3.52
C LEU A 147 -18.23 -14.14 4.51
N VAL A 148 -16.95 -13.79 4.54
CA VAL A 148 -15.96 -14.40 5.45
C VAL A 148 -16.28 -14.05 6.90
N ALA A 149 -16.65 -12.80 7.19
CA ALA A 149 -17.08 -12.38 8.53
C ALA A 149 -18.29 -13.19 9.00
N GLN A 150 -19.30 -13.35 8.12
CA GLN A 150 -20.50 -14.11 8.43
C GLN A 150 -20.20 -15.58 8.76
N VAL A 151 -19.38 -16.27 7.95
CA VAL A 151 -19.08 -17.70 8.20
C VAL A 151 -18.13 -17.92 9.37
N CYS A 152 -17.44 -16.88 9.84
CA CYS A 152 -16.56 -16.89 11.01
C CYS A 152 -17.20 -16.34 12.29
N ASP A 153 -18.47 -15.91 12.24
CA ASP A 153 -19.17 -15.22 13.34
C ASP A 153 -18.41 -13.98 13.86
N LEU A 154 -17.96 -13.15 12.93
CA LEU A 154 -17.29 -11.88 13.19
C LEU A 154 -18.15 -10.71 12.69
N ALA A 155 -17.93 -9.54 13.29
CA ALA A 155 -18.45 -8.29 12.77
C ALA A 155 -17.62 -7.83 11.56
N VAL A 156 -18.19 -7.00 10.69
CA VAL A 156 -17.45 -6.46 9.54
C VAL A 156 -16.56 -5.30 9.98
N GLY A 157 -15.28 -5.43 9.64
CA GLY A 157 -14.22 -4.45 9.81
C GLY A 157 -14.12 -3.51 8.61
N ASP A 158 -12.89 -3.24 8.20
CA ASP A 158 -12.57 -2.31 7.13
C ASP A 158 -12.08 -3.07 5.90
N PHE A 159 -12.45 -2.59 4.71
CA PHE A 159 -11.82 -3.02 3.47
C PHE A 159 -10.72 -2.01 3.09
N VAL A 160 -9.47 -2.47 3.06
CA VAL A 160 -8.29 -1.66 2.74
C VAL A 160 -7.80 -2.04 1.35
N HIS A 161 -7.90 -1.12 0.38
CA HIS A 161 -7.53 -1.39 -1.00
C HIS A 161 -6.20 -0.70 -1.33
N THR A 162 -5.14 -1.49 -1.50
CA THR A 162 -3.82 -1.00 -1.91
C THR A 162 -3.63 -1.22 -3.40
N LEU A 163 -3.30 -0.15 -4.12
CA LEU A 163 -3.06 -0.18 -5.56
C LEU A 163 -1.54 -0.10 -5.84
N GLY A 164 -1.09 -0.89 -6.81
CA GLY A 164 0.23 -0.79 -7.45
C GLY A 164 0.21 0.32 -8.49
N ASP A 165 0.17 -0.06 -9.76
CA ASP A 165 -0.11 0.86 -10.86
C ASP A 165 -1.60 1.21 -10.87
N ALA A 166 -1.92 2.46 -10.52
CA ALA A 166 -3.28 3.01 -10.58
C ALA A 166 -3.36 3.98 -11.75
N HIS A 167 -4.19 3.65 -12.74
CA HIS A 167 -4.20 4.37 -14.01
C HIS A 167 -5.60 4.70 -14.49
N LEU A 168 -5.67 5.69 -15.37
CA LEU A 168 -6.86 6.08 -16.11
C LEU A 168 -6.54 6.07 -17.59
N TYR A 169 -7.27 5.27 -18.37
CA TYR A 169 -7.09 5.26 -19.83
C TYR A 169 -7.48 6.61 -20.44
N THR A 170 -6.75 7.02 -21.48
CA THR A 170 -6.95 8.32 -22.14
C THR A 170 -8.34 8.48 -22.77
N ASN A 171 -8.95 7.37 -23.20
CA ASN A 171 -10.33 7.31 -23.71
C ASN A 171 -11.40 7.34 -22.60
N HIS A 172 -11.02 7.39 -21.31
CA HIS A 172 -11.91 7.53 -20.16
C HIS A 172 -11.89 8.94 -19.53
N LEU A 173 -11.06 9.86 -20.04
CA LEU A 173 -10.86 11.18 -19.42
C LEU A 173 -12.12 12.05 -19.39
N GLU A 174 -12.94 12.02 -20.45
CA GLU A 174 -14.18 12.81 -20.50
C GLU A 174 -15.19 12.29 -19.47
N GLN A 175 -15.36 10.98 -19.41
CA GLN A 175 -16.28 10.29 -18.52
C GLN A 175 -15.85 10.45 -17.06
N ALA A 176 -14.54 10.39 -16.77
CA ALA A 176 -13.98 10.64 -15.45
C ALA A 176 -14.23 12.09 -15.00
N ARG A 177 -13.95 13.09 -15.87
CA ARG A 177 -14.25 14.50 -15.57
C ARG A 177 -15.72 14.72 -15.27
N LEU A 178 -16.62 14.14 -16.06
CA LEU A 178 -18.06 14.21 -15.81
C LEU A 178 -18.48 13.52 -14.50
N GLN A 179 -17.82 12.43 -14.12
CA GLN A 179 -18.10 11.77 -12.84
C GLN A 179 -17.68 12.65 -11.65
N LEU A 180 -16.56 13.37 -11.76
CA LEU A 180 -16.06 14.27 -10.72
C LEU A 180 -16.97 15.48 -10.46
N THR A 181 -17.87 15.84 -11.38
CA THR A 181 -18.83 16.94 -11.15
C THR A 181 -20.07 16.51 -10.35
N ARG A 182 -20.16 15.24 -9.93
CA ARG A 182 -21.35 14.68 -9.28
C ARG A 182 -21.12 14.58 -7.77
N GLU A 183 -22.11 15.02 -7.01
CA GLU A 183 -22.14 14.79 -5.56
C GLU A 183 -22.31 13.29 -5.25
N PRO A 184 -21.47 12.70 -4.38
CA PRO A 184 -21.66 11.34 -3.90
C PRO A 184 -23.03 11.16 -3.25
N ARG A 185 -23.71 10.05 -3.58
CA ARG A 185 -24.94 9.65 -2.89
C ARG A 185 -24.58 8.89 -1.61
N GLY A 186 -25.54 8.80 -0.68
CA GLY A 186 -25.42 7.90 0.47
C GLY A 186 -25.13 6.46 0.03
N LEU A 187 -24.29 5.76 0.79
CA LEU A 187 -23.94 4.38 0.51
C LEU A 187 -25.19 3.49 0.60
N PRO A 188 -25.34 2.50 -0.29
CA PRO A 188 -26.39 1.50 -0.14
C PRO A 188 -26.13 0.68 1.12
N ASP A 189 -27.19 0.33 1.85
CA ASP A 189 -27.08 -0.66 2.90
C ASP A 189 -26.64 -2.00 2.29
N ALA A 190 -25.70 -2.69 2.95
CA ALA A 190 -25.35 -4.05 2.57
C ALA A 190 -26.63 -4.91 2.62
N PRO A 191 -26.88 -5.81 1.64
CA PRO A 191 -28.05 -6.66 1.68
C PRO A 191 -28.03 -7.47 2.99
N ALA A 192 -29.00 -7.18 3.86
CA ALA A 192 -29.14 -7.87 5.12
C ALA A 192 -29.36 -9.36 4.84
N GLY A 193 -28.33 -10.17 5.05
CA GLY A 193 -28.50 -11.61 5.23
C GLY A 193 -29.49 -11.78 6.38
N SER A 194 -30.69 -12.26 6.06
CA SER A 194 -31.77 -12.52 7.01
C SER A 194 -31.22 -13.16 8.30
N GLN A 195 -31.29 -12.43 9.42
CA GLN A 195 -30.93 -12.92 10.76
C GLN A 195 -31.89 -14.01 11.29
N HIS A 196 -32.56 -14.74 10.40
CA HIS A 196 -33.61 -15.71 10.73
C HIS A 196 -33.47 -17.00 9.93
N HIS A 197 -32.37 -17.73 10.06
CA HIS A 197 -32.43 -19.18 9.88
C HIS A 197 -31.64 -19.94 10.95
N ARG A 198 -32.45 -20.65 11.74
CA ARG A 198 -32.13 -21.56 12.83
C ARG A 198 -30.92 -22.46 12.55
N HIS A 199 -30.14 -22.65 13.61
CA HIS A 199 -29.18 -23.74 13.81
C HIS A 199 -29.54 -25.02 13.05
N ARG A 200 -28.72 -25.38 12.06
CA ARG A 200 -28.51 -26.79 11.71
C ARG A 200 -27.02 -27.08 11.86
N ARG A 201 -26.70 -27.69 13.00
CA ARG A 201 -25.38 -28.24 13.32
C ARG A 201 -24.96 -29.21 12.21
N LEU A 202 -23.90 -28.88 11.49
CA LEU A 202 -23.08 -29.87 10.79
C LEU A 202 -22.00 -30.32 11.77
N ARG A 203 -22.04 -31.61 12.15
CA ARG A 203 -21.06 -32.23 13.04
C ARG A 203 -19.74 -32.41 12.29
N ALA A 204 -18.66 -31.88 12.85
CA ALA A 204 -17.30 -32.19 12.42
C ALA A 204 -16.89 -33.59 12.93
N GLY A 205 -16.47 -34.46 12.00
CA GLY A 205 -15.78 -35.71 12.30
C GLY A 205 -14.37 -35.43 12.79
N ALA A 206 -13.98 -36.10 13.86
CA ALA A 206 -12.70 -35.96 14.53
C ALA A 206 -11.58 -36.63 13.73
N HIS A 207 -10.48 -35.91 13.51
CA HIS A 207 -9.16 -36.52 13.30
C HIS A 207 -8.11 -35.77 14.12
N GLN A 208 -7.56 -36.47 15.11
CA GLN A 208 -6.39 -36.07 15.90
C GLN A 208 -5.12 -36.45 15.13
N HIS A 209 -4.18 -35.53 14.96
CA HIS A 209 -2.75 -35.84 14.86
C HIS A 209 -1.98 -34.64 15.45
N ARG A 210 -1.50 -34.78 16.70
CA ARG A 210 -0.11 -35.11 17.08
C ARG A 210 0.92 -34.09 16.58
N GLY A 211 1.45 -33.33 17.55
CA GLY A 211 2.27 -32.16 17.34
C GLY A 211 3.70 -32.42 16.87
N LEU A 212 4.27 -31.36 16.32
CA LEU A 212 5.70 -31.18 16.09
C LEU A 212 6.06 -29.75 16.50
N ARG A 213 7.16 -29.65 17.25
CA ARG A 213 7.77 -28.39 17.74
C ARG A 213 8.40 -27.58 16.59
N PRO A 214 8.58 -26.26 16.75
CA PRO A 214 9.14 -25.41 15.71
C PRO A 214 10.67 -25.54 15.63
N LEU A 215 11.21 -25.53 14.42
CA LEU A 215 12.62 -25.25 14.17
C LEU A 215 12.79 -23.75 13.90
N ARG A 216 13.78 -23.17 14.58
CA ARG A 216 14.28 -21.81 14.36
C ARG A 216 15.25 -21.79 13.17
N GLY A 217 15.20 -20.68 12.44
CA GLY A 217 16.36 -20.04 11.83
C GLY A 217 16.77 -20.61 10.47
N ASP A 218 16.52 -19.82 9.42
CA ASP A 218 17.65 -19.29 8.65
C ASP A 218 17.21 -18.01 7.93
N GLN A 219 18.01 -16.96 8.12
CA GLN A 219 17.95 -15.74 7.33
C GLN A 219 18.87 -15.95 6.13
N GLY A 220 18.35 -15.78 4.92
CA GLY A 220 19.11 -15.70 3.68
C GLY A 220 18.51 -14.59 2.79
N PRO A 221 19.33 -13.79 2.09
CA PRO A 221 18.89 -12.52 1.54
C PRO A 221 18.39 -12.69 0.10
N ASP A 222 17.07 -12.65 -0.11
CA ASP A 222 16.53 -12.59 -1.46
C ASP A 222 16.44 -11.14 -1.95
N ARG A 223 17.43 -10.78 -2.76
CA ARG A 223 17.43 -9.62 -3.66
C ARG A 223 16.43 -9.89 -4.80
N GLY A 224 15.15 -9.64 -4.53
CA GLY A 224 14.08 -9.51 -5.53
C GLY A 224 13.80 -8.04 -5.82
N LEU A 225 13.51 -7.72 -7.09
CA LEU A 225 13.32 -6.40 -7.68
C LEU A 225 12.51 -5.44 -6.77
N ARG A 226 13.21 -4.52 -6.07
CA ARG A 226 12.59 -3.53 -5.18
C ARG A 226 11.81 -2.50 -5.99
N ARG A 227 10.53 -2.31 -5.64
CA ARG A 227 9.74 -1.13 -5.99
C ARG A 227 10.53 0.10 -5.52
N MET A 228 10.63 1.16 -6.31
CA MET A 228 11.24 2.41 -5.82
C MET A 228 10.50 2.81 -4.53
N GLY A 229 11.23 2.91 -3.42
CA GLY A 229 10.69 3.28 -2.12
C GLY A 229 10.10 4.70 -2.16
N ARG A 230 9.17 4.99 -1.25
CA ARG A 230 8.53 6.30 -1.11
C ARG A 230 9.58 7.38 -0.83
N VAL A 231 9.59 8.44 -1.64
CA VAL A 231 10.51 9.57 -1.48
C VAL A 231 9.80 10.75 -0.84
N THR A 232 10.21 11.09 0.38
CA THR A 232 9.63 12.19 1.16
C THR A 232 10.64 13.32 1.32
N ILE A 233 10.29 14.54 0.90
CA ILE A 233 11.03 15.74 1.32
C ILE A 233 10.61 16.11 2.74
N VAL A 234 11.57 16.42 3.61
CA VAL A 234 11.31 17.05 4.91
C VAL A 234 12.10 18.33 5.00
N VAL A 235 11.43 19.47 5.11
CA VAL A 235 12.07 20.78 4.98
C VAL A 235 11.41 21.81 5.89
N ALA A 236 12.20 22.73 6.42
CA ALA A 236 11.70 23.95 7.06
C ALA A 236 11.95 25.15 6.13
N ILE A 237 10.91 25.94 5.88
CA ILE A 237 10.90 27.03 4.91
C ILE A 237 10.36 28.30 5.57
N GLY A 238 11.08 29.42 5.43
CA GLY A 238 10.56 30.75 5.75
C GLY A 238 9.43 31.18 4.81
N GLN A 239 8.64 32.18 5.21
CA GLN A 239 7.55 32.73 4.38
C GLN A 239 8.02 33.26 3.02
N ASN A 240 9.29 33.61 2.90
CA ASN A 240 9.95 34.07 1.67
C ASN A 240 10.68 32.95 0.91
N GLY A 241 10.48 31.68 1.27
CA GLY A 241 11.09 30.53 0.59
C GLY A 241 12.51 30.19 1.06
N VAL A 242 13.10 30.97 1.97
CA VAL A 242 14.46 30.74 2.47
C VAL A 242 14.52 29.45 3.30
N ILE A 243 15.57 28.65 3.10
CA ILE A 243 15.85 27.41 3.83
C ILE A 243 17.22 27.40 4.53
N GLY A 244 18.08 28.38 4.25
CA GLY A 244 19.43 28.44 4.80
C GLY A 244 20.12 29.79 4.60
N ALA A 245 21.08 30.08 5.49
CA ALA A 245 22.03 31.19 5.38
C ALA A 245 23.39 30.73 5.93
N ASP A 246 24.48 30.90 5.18
CA ASP A 246 25.86 30.58 5.62
C ASP A 246 26.03 29.13 6.14
N GLY A 247 25.23 28.20 5.61
CA GLY A 247 25.23 26.80 6.02
C GLY A 247 24.45 26.49 7.30
N ASP A 248 23.68 27.43 7.85
CA ASP A 248 22.83 27.22 9.03
C ASP A 248 21.35 27.59 8.74
N MET A 249 20.46 27.22 9.69
CA MET A 249 19.07 27.68 9.67
C MET A 249 19.00 29.14 10.13
N PRO A 250 18.41 30.06 9.35
CA PRO A 250 18.40 31.49 9.66
C PRO A 250 17.29 31.90 10.66
N TRP A 251 16.84 30.97 11.49
CA TRP A 251 15.85 31.19 12.55
C TRP A 251 16.17 30.34 13.80
N PRO A 252 15.65 30.74 14.98
CA PRO A 252 15.77 29.92 16.19
C PRO A 252 15.16 28.53 15.97
N ARG A 253 15.75 27.51 16.61
CA ARG A 253 15.26 26.13 16.53
C ARG A 253 13.77 26.06 16.89
N THR A 254 12.99 25.48 16.00
CA THR A 254 11.58 25.14 16.19
C THR A 254 11.41 23.79 16.91
N GLY A 255 10.20 23.51 17.38
CA GLY A 255 9.86 22.23 18.03
C GLY A 255 9.71 21.05 17.06
N ASP A 256 9.74 21.33 15.76
CA ASP A 256 9.63 20.37 14.66
C ASP A 256 10.70 19.26 14.70
N GLN A 257 11.83 19.48 15.36
CA GLN A 257 12.88 18.47 15.54
C GLN A 257 12.39 17.16 16.16
N VAL A 258 11.37 17.22 17.04
CA VAL A 258 10.75 16.03 17.64
C VAL A 258 10.04 15.22 16.56
N GLN A 259 9.28 15.90 15.70
CA GLN A 259 8.54 15.27 14.61
C GLN A 259 9.48 14.78 13.52
N PHE A 260 10.45 15.59 13.11
CA PHE A 260 11.52 15.20 12.19
C PHE A 260 12.22 13.93 12.66
N LYS A 261 12.58 13.84 13.95
CA LYS A 261 13.19 12.64 14.53
C LYS A 261 12.23 11.45 14.49
N ALA A 262 10.97 11.62 14.85
CA ALA A 262 9.99 10.54 14.85
C ALA A 262 9.72 10.01 13.43
N LEU A 263 9.59 10.93 12.46
CA LEU A 263 9.32 10.64 11.06
C LEU A 263 10.48 9.90 10.38
N THR A 264 11.72 10.32 10.66
CA THR A 264 12.90 9.76 9.98
C THR A 264 13.48 8.53 10.68
N MET A 265 13.06 8.18 11.89
CA MET A 265 13.70 7.13 12.70
C MET A 265 13.69 5.77 11.99
N GLY A 266 14.86 5.13 11.90
CA GLY A 266 15.01 3.83 11.25
C GLY A 266 15.21 3.88 9.74
N HIS A 267 14.98 5.03 9.10
CA HIS A 267 14.97 5.18 7.65
C HIS A 267 16.25 5.83 7.10
N PRO A 268 16.59 5.58 5.82
CA PRO A 268 17.64 6.28 5.11
C PRO A 268 17.25 7.73 4.84
N MET A 269 18.24 8.62 4.97
CA MET A 269 18.12 10.03 4.65
C MET A 269 19.17 10.43 3.63
N ILE A 270 18.76 11.18 2.62
CA ILE A 270 19.64 11.75 1.61
C ILE A 270 19.76 13.25 1.85
N MET A 271 20.99 13.76 1.81
CA MET A 271 21.28 15.18 1.93
C MET A 271 22.51 15.59 1.11
N GLY A 272 22.63 16.87 0.78
CA GLY A 272 23.85 17.42 0.19
C GLY A 272 24.99 17.50 1.21
N ARG A 273 26.24 17.55 0.74
CA ARG A 273 27.42 17.67 1.61
C ARG A 273 27.36 18.86 2.57
N THR A 274 27.00 20.05 2.09
CA THR A 274 26.90 21.26 2.92
C THR A 274 25.90 21.09 4.06
N THR A 275 24.77 20.43 3.81
CA THR A 275 23.78 20.09 4.85
C THR A 275 24.37 19.13 5.87
N TYR A 276 25.11 18.10 5.44
CA TYR A 276 25.78 17.20 6.36
C TYR A 276 26.84 17.91 7.21
N GLU A 277 27.65 18.78 6.60
CA GLU A 277 28.69 19.54 7.29
C GLU A 277 28.10 20.49 8.34
N SER A 278 26.94 21.09 8.07
CA SER A 278 26.14 21.87 9.03
C SER A 278 25.67 21.02 10.23
N ILE A 279 25.13 19.83 9.96
CA ILE A 279 24.71 18.89 11.03
C ILE A 279 25.92 18.38 11.82
N GLY A 280 27.07 18.22 11.16
CA GLY A 280 28.37 17.86 11.73
C GLY A 280 28.54 16.38 12.09
N ARG A 281 27.49 15.55 11.97
CA ARG A 281 27.51 14.12 12.32
C ARG A 281 26.35 13.34 11.69
N PRO A 282 26.46 12.01 11.56
CA PRO A 282 25.31 11.17 11.25
C PRO A 282 24.24 11.30 12.34
N LEU A 283 22.98 11.28 11.96
CA LEU A 283 21.90 11.35 12.94
C LEU A 283 21.64 9.94 13.53
N PRO A 284 21.74 9.74 14.86
CA PRO A 284 21.64 8.41 15.45
C PRO A 284 20.34 7.68 15.11
N GLY A 285 20.43 6.39 14.77
CA GLY A 285 19.28 5.56 14.41
C GLY A 285 18.73 5.81 13.00
N ARG A 286 19.46 6.54 12.15
CA ARG A 286 19.11 6.85 10.76
C ARG A 286 20.32 6.66 9.85
N THR A 287 20.14 6.01 8.72
CA THR A 287 21.23 5.88 7.74
C THR A 287 21.40 7.20 7.00
N SER A 288 22.61 7.77 7.01
CA SER A 288 22.90 9.03 6.32
C SER A 288 23.60 8.76 4.99
N ILE A 289 22.99 9.20 3.89
CA ILE A 289 23.53 9.14 2.52
C ILE A 289 23.82 10.58 2.09
N VAL A 290 25.10 10.89 1.82
CA VAL A 290 25.55 12.23 1.46
C VAL A 290 25.88 12.31 -0.03
N LEU A 291 25.24 13.26 -0.70
CA LEU A 291 25.46 13.55 -2.11
C LEU A 291 26.66 14.49 -2.28
N THR A 292 27.65 14.04 -3.05
CA THR A 292 28.88 14.78 -3.30
C THR A 292 29.53 14.39 -4.63
N ARG A 293 29.91 15.40 -5.42
CA ARG A 293 30.70 15.21 -6.65
C ARG A 293 32.19 14.92 -6.40
N ASN A 294 32.67 15.05 -5.16
CA ASN A 294 34.04 14.69 -4.81
C ASN A 294 34.08 13.20 -4.42
N PRO A 295 34.69 12.33 -5.25
CA PRO A 295 34.74 10.89 -4.98
C PRO A 295 35.70 10.53 -3.83
N SER A 296 36.57 11.46 -3.41
CA SER A 296 37.49 11.25 -2.28
C SER A 296 36.90 11.66 -0.93
N TRP A 297 35.72 12.29 -0.93
CA TRP A 297 35.08 12.71 0.32
C TRP A 297 34.46 11.50 1.02
N ALA A 298 34.71 11.39 2.32
CA ALA A 298 34.13 10.38 3.19
C ALA A 298 33.95 10.95 4.60
N ALA A 299 33.00 10.40 5.34
CA ALA A 299 32.80 10.66 6.75
C ALA A 299 32.42 9.36 7.47
N GLU A 300 32.83 9.23 8.73
CA GLU A 300 32.54 8.03 9.52
C GLU A 300 31.02 7.89 9.74
N GLY A 301 30.49 6.68 9.51
CA GLY A 301 29.06 6.39 9.68
C GLY A 301 28.14 6.98 8.61
N VAL A 302 28.70 7.38 7.47
CA VAL A 302 27.98 7.96 6.33
C VAL A 302 28.22 7.15 5.07
N GLU A 303 27.17 6.95 4.27
CA GLU A 303 27.27 6.45 2.92
C GLU A 303 27.38 7.60 1.91
N VAL A 304 28.14 7.40 0.84
CA VAL A 304 28.44 8.46 -0.13
C VAL A 304 27.86 8.10 -1.50
N ALA A 305 27.17 9.05 -2.13
CA ALA A 305 26.67 8.92 -3.51
C ALA A 305 27.05 10.14 -4.36
N GLY A 306 27.30 9.92 -5.65
CA GLY A 306 27.76 10.97 -6.57
C GLY A 306 26.65 11.96 -6.98
N ASP A 307 25.41 11.47 -7.01
CA ASP A 307 24.23 12.21 -7.47
C ASP A 307 22.94 11.63 -6.83
N LEU A 308 21.81 12.28 -7.11
CA LEU A 308 20.51 11.90 -6.57
C LEU A 308 20.07 10.48 -7.02
N PRO A 309 20.15 10.08 -8.30
CA PRO A 309 19.81 8.72 -8.72
C PRO A 309 20.61 7.63 -7.98
N ALA A 310 21.93 7.81 -7.83
CA ALA A 310 22.76 6.86 -7.09
C ALA A 310 22.39 6.83 -5.59
N GLY A 311 22.08 7.99 -5.01
CA GLY A 311 21.62 8.09 -3.63
C GLY A 311 20.29 7.37 -3.40
N LEU A 312 19.31 7.57 -4.29
CA LEU A 312 18.00 6.91 -4.24
C LEU A 312 18.11 5.40 -4.45
N ALA A 313 18.92 4.95 -5.41
CA ALA A 313 19.17 3.53 -5.62
C ALA A 313 19.76 2.88 -4.37
N ARG A 314 20.72 3.56 -3.71
CA ARG A 314 21.31 3.05 -2.48
C ARG A 314 20.33 3.06 -1.30
N ALA A 315 19.53 4.12 -1.16
CA ALA A 315 18.48 4.19 -0.15
C ALA A 315 17.46 3.06 -0.33
N ALA A 316 17.06 2.78 -1.58
CA ALA A 316 16.15 1.70 -1.90
C ALA A 316 16.72 0.33 -1.48
N GLU A 317 18.03 0.09 -1.49
CA GLU A 317 18.60 -1.16 -0.98
C GLU A 317 18.44 -1.35 0.53
N LEU A 318 18.22 -0.25 1.27
CA LEU A 318 18.14 -0.23 2.73
C LEU A 318 16.71 -0.29 3.22
N ASP A 319 15.81 0.48 2.61
CA ASP A 319 14.44 0.69 3.09
C ASP A 319 13.50 1.06 1.93
N ASP A 320 12.20 0.85 2.13
CA ASP A 320 11.15 1.23 1.18
C ASP A 320 10.65 2.67 1.41
N GLU A 321 11.23 3.41 2.37
CA GLU A 321 10.99 4.83 2.59
C GLU A 321 12.33 5.59 2.70
N VAL A 322 12.44 6.72 2.02
CA VAL A 322 13.64 7.58 2.04
C VAL A 322 13.27 9.04 2.23
N PHE A 323 14.06 9.74 3.05
CA PHE A 323 13.85 11.14 3.35
C PHE A 323 14.91 12.03 2.72
N LEU A 324 14.51 13.00 1.91
CA LEU A 324 15.38 14.07 1.46
C LEU A 324 15.32 15.20 2.49
N ILE A 325 16.44 15.47 3.17
CA ILE A 325 16.44 16.34 4.36
C ILE A 325 17.27 17.62 4.22
N GLY A 326 17.88 17.86 3.06
CA GLY A 326 18.52 19.15 2.84
C GLY A 326 19.44 19.26 1.64
N GLY A 327 19.67 20.53 1.31
CA GLY A 327 20.42 21.01 0.15
C GLY A 327 19.46 21.50 -0.92
N ALA A 328 19.49 22.80 -1.22
CA ALA A 328 18.63 23.41 -2.24
C ALA A 328 18.72 22.67 -3.59
N GLN A 329 19.93 22.26 -3.99
CA GLN A 329 20.16 21.48 -5.21
C GLN A 329 19.57 20.07 -5.16
N VAL A 330 19.53 19.43 -3.98
CA VAL A 330 18.94 18.11 -3.81
C VAL A 330 17.42 18.18 -3.95
N TYR A 331 16.80 19.17 -3.31
CA TYR A 331 15.36 19.42 -3.45
C TYR A 331 14.98 19.75 -4.89
N ALA A 332 15.70 20.67 -5.53
CA ALA A 332 15.45 21.05 -6.90
C ALA A 332 15.54 19.85 -7.86
N ALA A 333 16.62 19.06 -7.76
CA ALA A 333 16.80 17.88 -8.60
C ALA A 333 15.71 16.83 -8.39
N ALA A 334 15.25 16.62 -7.15
CA ALA A 334 14.22 15.63 -6.86
C ALA A 334 12.84 16.05 -7.37
N ILE A 335 12.49 17.32 -7.22
CA ILE A 335 11.22 17.86 -7.72
C ILE A 335 11.21 17.88 -9.25
N GLU A 336 12.30 18.35 -9.88
CA GLU A 336 12.46 18.37 -11.34
C GLU A 336 12.40 16.97 -11.95
N ALA A 337 13.05 15.98 -11.32
CA ALA A 337 12.98 14.59 -11.76
C ALA A 337 11.60 13.95 -11.52
N GLY A 338 10.71 14.62 -10.80
CA GLY A 338 9.38 14.12 -10.52
C GLY A 338 9.37 12.85 -9.66
N VAL A 339 10.37 12.67 -8.80
CA VAL A 339 10.51 11.46 -7.96
C VAL A 339 9.96 11.63 -6.54
N VAL A 340 9.54 12.83 -6.15
CA VAL A 340 9.01 13.10 -4.80
C VAL A 340 7.54 12.73 -4.73
N ASP A 341 7.19 11.92 -3.73
CA ASP A 341 5.81 11.47 -3.47
C ASP A 341 5.13 12.30 -2.38
N ARG A 342 5.91 12.76 -1.39
CA ARG A 342 5.42 13.50 -0.22
C ARG A 342 6.35 14.65 0.15
N MET A 343 5.79 15.74 0.65
CA MET A 343 6.52 16.80 1.31
C MET A 343 5.97 17.00 2.72
N VAL A 344 6.83 16.97 3.73
CA VAL A 344 6.53 17.42 5.08
C VAL A 344 7.25 18.75 5.29
N VAL A 345 6.47 19.83 5.35
CA VAL A 345 6.96 21.20 5.30
C VAL A 345 6.67 21.90 6.63
N THR A 346 7.73 22.26 7.35
CA THR A 346 7.66 23.22 8.45
C THR A 346 7.63 24.63 7.86
N HIS A 347 6.46 25.26 7.81
CA HIS A 347 6.30 26.66 7.41
C HIS A 347 6.62 27.57 8.59
N VAL A 348 7.80 28.15 8.60
CA VAL A 348 8.23 29.10 9.63
C VAL A 348 7.61 30.47 9.35
N HIS A 349 6.97 31.08 10.34
CA HIS A 349 6.26 32.36 10.20
C HIS A 349 7.22 33.57 10.20
N LEU A 350 8.40 33.43 9.59
CA LEU A 350 9.44 34.45 9.48
C LEU A 350 9.90 34.56 8.01
N SER A 351 10.36 35.74 7.62
CA SER A 351 10.98 36.01 6.32
C SER A 351 12.44 36.45 6.51
N PRO A 352 13.36 35.54 6.86
CA PRO A 352 14.75 35.88 7.14
C PRO A 352 15.55 36.20 5.87
N GLU A 353 16.69 36.85 6.02
CA GLU A 353 17.71 36.86 4.96
C GLU A 353 18.37 35.48 4.84
N GLY A 354 18.78 35.11 3.62
CA GLY A 354 19.45 33.84 3.38
C GLY A 354 20.05 33.74 1.99
N ASP A 355 20.81 32.67 1.76
CA ASP A 355 21.54 32.37 0.52
C ASP A 355 21.11 31.03 -0.12
N ALA A 356 20.17 30.32 0.51
CA ALA A 356 19.57 29.11 0.00
C ALA A 356 18.03 29.18 0.07
N TRP A 357 17.38 28.84 -1.04
CA TRP A 357 15.93 28.82 -1.17
C TRP A 357 15.43 27.42 -1.49
N PHE A 358 14.22 27.12 -1.01
CA PHE A 358 13.46 25.98 -1.51
C PHE A 358 13.12 26.24 -2.99
N PRO A 359 13.22 25.24 -3.87
CA PRO A 359 12.83 25.41 -5.28
C PRO A 359 11.37 25.84 -5.42
N ASP A 360 11.06 26.51 -6.53
CA ASP A 360 9.67 26.81 -6.89
C ASP A 360 8.90 25.50 -7.09
N VAL A 361 7.77 25.39 -6.37
CA VAL A 361 6.89 24.23 -6.45
C VAL A 361 5.56 24.66 -7.05
N ASP A 362 5.12 23.93 -8.08
CA ASP A 362 3.74 24.02 -8.56
C ASP A 362 2.81 23.35 -7.54
N TRP A 363 2.37 24.13 -6.55
CA TRP A 363 1.48 23.66 -5.49
C TRP A 363 0.13 23.14 -5.99
N THR A 364 -0.24 23.36 -7.26
CA THR A 364 -1.47 22.76 -7.82
C THR A 364 -1.35 21.25 -7.99
N ALA A 365 -0.13 20.73 -8.09
CA ALA A 365 0.17 19.30 -8.15
C ALA A 365 0.27 18.63 -6.77
N TRP A 366 0.02 19.37 -5.68
CA TRP A 366 0.20 18.91 -4.30
C TRP A 366 -1.07 19.12 -3.49
N HIS A 367 -1.53 18.06 -2.81
CA HIS A 367 -2.68 18.12 -1.92
C HIS A 367 -2.23 18.14 -0.45
N GLU A 368 -2.63 19.18 0.29
CA GLU A 368 -2.42 19.23 1.74
C GLU A 368 -3.30 18.19 2.44
N THR A 369 -2.67 17.19 3.05
CA THR A 369 -3.33 16.08 3.75
C THR A 369 -3.48 16.31 5.25
N SER A 370 -2.62 17.14 5.84
CA SER A 370 -2.68 17.50 7.25
C SER A 370 -1.95 18.81 7.51
N ARG A 371 -2.37 19.55 8.54
CA ARG A 371 -1.65 20.70 9.08
C ARG A 371 -1.78 20.78 10.58
N GLU A 372 -0.65 20.87 11.26
CA GLU A 372 -0.57 21.17 12.68
C GLU A 372 -0.01 22.57 12.88
N LYS A 373 -0.65 23.37 13.74
CA LYS A 373 -0.32 24.78 13.94
C LYS A 373 0.37 25.02 15.27
N TYR A 374 1.43 25.82 15.24
CA TYR A 374 2.16 26.31 16.40
C TYR A 374 2.27 27.83 16.35
N ASP A 375 2.70 28.45 17.46
CA ASP A 375 2.73 29.92 17.57
C ASP A 375 3.65 30.61 16.54
N THR A 376 4.74 29.95 16.13
CA THR A 376 5.77 30.53 15.26
C THR A 376 6.02 29.75 13.97
N TYR A 377 5.31 28.65 13.76
CA TYR A 377 5.41 27.80 12.57
C TYR A 377 4.19 26.90 12.44
N ASP A 378 3.97 26.34 11.25
CA ASP A 378 3.04 25.23 11.03
C ASP A 378 3.79 24.06 10.42
N ILE A 379 3.33 22.83 10.64
CA ILE A 379 3.83 21.65 9.93
C ILE A 379 2.70 21.14 9.05
N ALA A 380 2.91 21.19 7.74
CA ALA A 380 1.96 20.72 6.75
C ALA A 380 2.52 19.52 6.00
N THR A 381 1.67 18.52 5.76
CA THR A 381 2.01 17.38 4.92
C THR A 381 1.27 17.51 3.59
N TYR A 382 2.02 17.40 2.51
CA TYR A 382 1.53 17.43 1.15
C TYR A 382 1.83 16.10 0.47
N ASP A 383 0.84 15.49 -0.15
CA ASP A 383 1.03 14.35 -1.04
C ASP A 383 0.85 14.80 -2.48
N ARG A 384 1.66 14.26 -3.39
CA ARG A 384 1.55 14.57 -4.81
C ARG A 384 0.26 13.96 -5.39
N SER A 385 -0.48 14.76 -6.15
CA SER A 385 -1.79 14.40 -6.74
C SER A 385 -1.70 13.34 -7.84
#